data_AF-A0A0F9K234-F1
#
_entry.id   AF-A0A0F9K234-F1
#
_cell.length_a   1.000
_cell.length_b   1.000
_cell.length_c   1.000
_cell.angle_alpha   90.00
_cell.angle_beta   90.00
_cell.angle_gamma   90.00
#
_symmetry.space_group_name_H-M   'P 1'
#
loop_
_entity.id
_entity.type
_entity.pdbx_description
1 polymer ?
#
loop_
_entity_poly.entity_id
_entity_poly.type
_entity_poly.pdbx_seq_one_letter_code
_entity_poly.pdbx_strand_id
1 'polypeptide(L)'
;AGPTKSFSTEETNYIRNYLGTSARLLNEKGELKEGKLLLMLEPALGANKPSGLKALLGEYGIVVRDDAVVYNKVNMPLFGMQTVVEIYISDDKYLEHEITKDIKKLTTVFYGSCVLSIAPLTDTMAFSAKAIVQAPDQSWGETEIAGKKRPKFDEDVDIYSPITLAIAAELREPEINANEAFTAPPHATKAFAGIGKKGSRIVVFGDTDFAANAFSDNPGNQDLVLNAISWLARREKELGISAKAPDIRRTVIKPGQLTVITWLSIAGLPSIGILIGGFVWWRRRR
;
A
#
# COMPACT_ATOMS: atom_id res chain seq x y z
N ALA A 1 2.94 -11.16 2.36
CA ALA A 1 2.53 -9.83 2.85
C ALA A 1 2.93 -9.74 4.32
N GLY A 2 3.55 -8.63 4.75
CA GLY A 2 3.96 -8.37 6.14
C GLY A 2 4.89 -9.43 6.77
N PRO A 3 6.06 -9.74 6.18
CA PRO A 3 6.95 -10.76 6.76
C PRO A 3 7.47 -10.32 8.13
N THR A 4 7.18 -11.12 9.16
CA THR A 4 7.59 -10.87 10.56
C THR A 4 8.92 -11.52 10.93
N LYS A 5 9.49 -12.33 10.03
CA LYS A 5 10.80 -12.94 10.15
C LYS A 5 11.65 -12.58 8.95
N SER A 6 12.95 -12.42 9.18
CA SER A 6 13.90 -12.20 8.09
C SER A 6 14.00 -13.42 7.21
N PHE A 7 13.96 -13.21 5.90
CA PHE A 7 14.26 -14.25 4.91
C PHE A 7 15.74 -14.61 4.95
N SER A 8 16.05 -15.88 4.77
CA SER A 8 17.41 -16.40 4.63
C SER A 8 17.96 -16.16 3.22
N THR A 9 19.27 -16.38 3.05
CA THR A 9 19.90 -16.31 1.73
C THR A 9 19.35 -17.38 0.78
N GLU A 10 19.05 -18.58 1.29
CA GLU A 10 18.48 -19.67 0.49
C GLU A 10 17.06 -19.31 0.02
N GLU A 11 16.23 -18.77 0.90
CA GLU A 11 14.86 -18.35 0.56
C GLU A 11 14.87 -17.22 -0.47
N THR A 12 15.72 -16.21 -0.31
CA THR A 12 15.85 -15.14 -1.30
C THR A 12 16.39 -15.65 -2.64
N ASN A 13 17.23 -16.69 -2.65
CA ASN A 13 17.69 -17.33 -3.89
C ASN A 13 16.56 -18.05 -4.63
N TYR A 14 15.59 -18.65 -3.93
CA TYR A 14 14.39 -19.17 -4.59
C TYR A 14 13.59 -18.06 -5.27
N ILE A 15 13.46 -16.90 -4.62
CA ILE A 15 12.78 -15.74 -5.21
C ILE A 15 13.54 -15.23 -6.45
N ARG A 16 14.87 -15.09 -6.38
CA ARG A 16 15.72 -14.77 -7.55
C ARG A 16 15.55 -15.77 -8.69
N ASN A 17 15.46 -17.06 -8.35
CA ASN A 17 15.28 -18.09 -9.35
C ASN A 17 13.91 -18.01 -10.02
N TYR A 18 12.87 -17.66 -9.27
CA TYR A 18 11.52 -17.48 -9.77
C TYR A 18 11.36 -16.22 -10.63
N LEU A 19 11.87 -15.07 -10.16
CA LEU A 19 11.75 -13.79 -10.85
C LEU A 19 12.82 -13.58 -11.95
N GLY A 20 13.97 -14.21 -11.82
CA GLY A 20 15.14 -13.84 -12.60
C GLY A 20 15.83 -12.59 -12.06
N THR A 21 17.06 -12.38 -12.50
CA THR A 21 17.92 -11.24 -12.16
C THR A 21 18.62 -10.77 -13.43
N SER A 22 19.30 -9.62 -13.42
CA SER A 22 20.08 -9.16 -14.57
C SER A 22 21.05 -10.23 -15.12
N ALA A 23 21.59 -11.08 -14.25
CA ALA A 23 22.51 -12.16 -14.63
C ALA A 23 21.81 -13.45 -15.09
N ARG A 24 20.54 -13.68 -14.70
CA ARG A 24 19.83 -14.94 -14.95
C ARG A 24 18.35 -14.72 -15.28
N LEU A 25 18.13 -14.13 -16.45
CA LEU A 25 16.79 -13.84 -16.98
C LEU A 25 16.10 -15.05 -17.61
N LEU A 26 16.86 -16.03 -18.10
CA LEU A 26 16.32 -17.20 -18.80
C LEU A 26 16.14 -18.41 -17.88
N ASN A 27 15.13 -19.22 -18.18
CA ASN A 27 14.92 -20.54 -17.59
C ASN A 27 15.78 -21.62 -18.30
N GLU A 28 15.70 -22.87 -17.86
CA GLU A 28 16.47 -23.99 -18.44
C GLU A 28 16.11 -24.29 -19.91
N LYS A 29 14.95 -23.82 -20.37
CA LYS A 29 14.48 -23.94 -21.76
C LYS A 29 14.92 -22.76 -22.64
N GLY A 30 15.63 -21.78 -22.09
CA GLY A 30 16.04 -20.56 -22.79
C GLY A 30 14.93 -19.51 -22.95
N GLU A 31 13.83 -19.64 -22.21
CA GLU A 31 12.72 -18.67 -22.22
C GLU A 31 12.87 -17.65 -21.08
N LEU A 32 12.37 -16.43 -21.27
CA LEU A 32 12.34 -15.43 -20.20
C LEU A 32 11.54 -15.94 -19.00
N LYS A 33 12.06 -15.71 -17.79
CA LYS A 33 11.31 -15.94 -16.56
C LYS A 33 10.21 -14.90 -16.43
N GLU A 34 9.01 -15.36 -16.08
CA GLU A 34 7.79 -14.53 -15.97
C GLU A 34 7.19 -14.56 -14.56
N GLY A 35 8.06 -14.62 -13.54
CA GLY A 35 7.65 -14.62 -12.15
C GLY A 35 6.92 -13.33 -11.77
N LYS A 36 5.92 -13.46 -10.89
CA LYS A 36 5.08 -12.34 -10.45
C LYS A 36 5.16 -12.23 -8.93
N LEU A 37 5.60 -11.08 -8.43
CA LEU A 37 5.71 -10.86 -6.99
C LEU A 37 4.89 -9.64 -6.58
N LEU A 38 3.89 -9.87 -5.73
CA LEU A 38 3.28 -8.83 -4.92
C LEU A 38 3.87 -8.92 -3.52
N LEU A 39 4.57 -7.86 -3.09
CA LEU A 39 5.17 -7.76 -1.78
C LEU A 39 4.55 -6.57 -1.04
N MET A 40 4.19 -6.81 0.22
CA MET A 40 3.73 -5.79 1.15
C MET A 40 4.64 -5.87 2.37
N LEU A 41 5.20 -4.74 2.74
CA LEU A 41 6.19 -4.60 3.80
C LEU A 41 5.62 -3.79 4.95
N GLU A 42 6.38 -3.76 6.04
CA GLU A 42 6.11 -2.96 7.22
C GLU A 42 7.40 -2.22 7.60
N PRO A 43 7.31 -1.04 8.24
CA PRO A 43 8.46 -0.37 8.82
C PRO A 43 9.10 -1.27 9.87
N ALA A 44 10.42 -1.39 9.85
CA ALA A 44 11.16 -2.24 10.79
C ALA A 44 11.43 -1.51 12.12
N LEU A 45 10.36 -0.93 12.69
CA LEU A 45 10.37 -0.19 13.95
C LEU A 45 9.48 -0.86 15.00
N GLY A 46 9.80 -0.60 16.27
CA GLY A 46 9.02 -1.13 17.40
C GLY A 46 9.02 -2.66 17.45
N ALA A 47 7.84 -3.25 17.26
CA ALA A 47 7.65 -4.71 17.28
C ALA A 47 8.08 -5.39 15.97
N ASN A 48 8.13 -4.65 14.87
CA ASN A 48 8.48 -5.18 13.55
C ASN A 48 10.00 -5.37 13.44
N LYS A 49 10.40 -6.38 12.66
CA LYS A 49 11.80 -6.73 12.41
C LYS A 49 12.13 -6.56 10.92
N PRO A 50 13.40 -6.32 10.57
CA PRO A 50 13.80 -6.26 9.17
C PRO A 50 13.43 -7.55 8.42
N SER A 51 12.85 -7.40 7.23
CA SER A 51 12.41 -8.53 6.40
C SER A 51 13.56 -9.31 5.75
N GLY A 52 14.78 -8.75 5.70
CA GLY A 52 15.90 -9.33 4.95
C GLY A 52 15.77 -9.21 3.43
N LEU A 53 14.71 -8.56 2.92
CA LEU A 53 14.44 -8.46 1.47
C LEU A 53 15.09 -7.24 0.80
N LYS A 54 15.71 -6.32 1.56
CA LYS A 54 16.27 -5.07 1.01
C LYS A 54 17.29 -5.31 -0.11
N ALA A 55 18.24 -6.22 0.12
CA ALA A 55 19.27 -6.54 -0.86
C ALA A 55 18.67 -7.15 -2.14
N LEU A 56 17.70 -8.05 -1.98
CA LEU A 56 16.97 -8.64 -3.10
C LEU A 56 16.23 -7.58 -3.92
N LEU A 57 15.50 -6.68 -3.24
CA LEU A 57 14.71 -5.62 -3.90
C LEU A 57 15.59 -4.60 -4.62
N GLY A 58 16.80 -4.34 -4.12
CA GLY A 58 17.79 -3.49 -4.78
C GLY A 58 18.18 -3.98 -6.18
N GLU A 59 18.18 -5.31 -6.41
CA GLU A 59 18.44 -5.90 -7.74
C GLU A 59 17.36 -5.54 -8.78
N TYR A 60 16.17 -5.15 -8.31
CA TYR A 60 15.03 -4.75 -9.14
C TYR A 60 14.82 -3.22 -9.14
N GLY A 61 15.77 -2.45 -8.61
CA GLY A 61 15.71 -1.00 -8.55
C GLY A 61 14.86 -0.43 -7.41
N ILE A 62 14.57 -1.24 -6.38
CA ILE A 62 13.70 -0.85 -5.26
C ILE A 62 14.53 -0.78 -3.97
N VAL A 63 14.57 0.38 -3.34
CA VAL A 63 15.20 0.60 -2.03
C VAL A 63 14.11 0.68 -0.98
N VAL A 64 14.30 -0.04 0.13
CA VAL A 64 13.37 -0.06 1.26
C VAL A 64 14.09 0.44 2.50
N ARG A 65 13.46 1.39 3.20
CA ARG A 65 13.94 1.91 4.48
C ARG A 65 13.16 1.31 5.64
N ASP A 66 13.73 1.43 6.83
CA ASP A 66 13.12 0.88 8.06
C ASP A 66 12.21 1.89 8.74
N ASP A 67 12.26 3.16 8.36
CA ASP A 67 11.43 4.24 8.91
C ASP A 67 9.95 4.02 8.60
N ALA A 68 9.07 4.66 9.38
CA ALA A 68 7.67 4.76 9.02
C ALA A 68 7.33 6.16 8.55
N VAL A 69 6.48 6.21 7.53
CA VAL A 69 5.99 7.44 6.97
C VAL A 69 4.99 8.06 7.92
N VAL A 70 5.21 9.33 8.21
CA VAL A 70 4.33 10.14 9.03
C VAL A 70 3.92 11.41 8.29
N TYR A 71 2.84 12.04 8.74
CA TYR A 71 2.24 13.20 8.12
C TYR A 71 1.77 14.21 9.17
N ASN A 72 2.25 15.45 9.09
CA ASN A 72 1.93 16.52 10.03
C ASN A 72 0.93 17.50 9.42
N LYS A 73 -0.37 17.20 9.55
CA LYS A 73 -1.41 18.12 9.07
C LYS A 73 -2.76 18.02 9.77
N VAL A 74 -2.91 17.11 10.73
CA VAL A 74 -4.16 16.99 11.49
C VAL A 74 -4.13 18.00 12.62
N ASN A 75 -4.76 19.16 12.41
CA ASN A 75 -4.94 20.14 13.47
C ASN A 75 -6.05 19.70 14.42
N MET A 76 -5.68 19.30 15.64
CA MET A 76 -6.64 18.93 16.69
C MET A 76 -7.01 20.16 17.52
N PRO A 77 -8.30 20.47 17.72
CA PRO A 77 -8.73 21.53 18.63
C PRO A 77 -8.10 21.32 20.02
N LEU A 78 -7.56 22.40 20.62
CA LEU A 78 -6.85 22.40 21.92
C LEU A 78 -5.48 21.69 21.96
N PHE A 79 -5.13 20.86 20.98
CA PHE A 79 -3.88 20.10 20.97
C PHE A 79 -2.88 20.53 19.89
N GLY A 80 -3.32 21.35 18.92
CA GLY A 80 -2.51 21.83 17.80
C GLY A 80 -2.27 20.76 16.74
N MET A 81 -1.36 21.02 15.82
CA MET A 81 -0.98 20.07 14.77
C MET A 81 -0.43 18.77 15.38
N GLN A 82 -0.99 17.65 14.93
CA GLN A 82 -0.51 16.31 15.27
C GLN A 82 0.07 15.62 14.04
N THR A 83 1.11 14.84 14.32
CA THR A 83 1.71 13.89 13.38
C THR A 83 0.96 12.57 13.45
N VAL A 84 0.55 12.03 12.30
CA VAL A 84 -0.16 10.75 12.17
C VAL A 84 0.56 9.82 11.21
N VAL A 85 0.36 8.51 11.39
CA VAL A 85 0.84 7.45 10.47
C VAL A 85 -0.23 7.02 9.46
N GLU A 86 -1.44 7.58 9.58
CA GLU A 86 -2.55 7.39 8.66
C GLU A 86 -2.44 8.38 7.50
N ILE A 87 -2.28 7.86 6.28
CA ILE A 87 -1.94 8.63 5.10
C ILE A 87 -3.01 8.44 4.04
N TYR A 88 -3.65 9.54 3.67
CA TYR A 88 -4.70 9.58 2.65
C TYR A 88 -4.09 9.91 1.29
N ILE A 89 -4.37 9.07 0.30
CA ILE A 89 -3.86 9.17 -1.07
C ILE A 89 -5.02 9.47 -2.01
N SER A 90 -4.89 10.57 -2.76
CA SER A 90 -5.80 10.94 -3.85
C SER A 90 -5.06 11.74 -4.92
N ASP A 91 -5.72 11.92 -6.07
CA ASP A 91 -5.35 12.88 -7.11
C ASP A 91 -3.93 12.68 -7.66
N ASP A 92 -3.05 13.68 -7.49
CA ASP A 92 -1.68 13.72 -7.99
C ASP A 92 -0.73 12.79 -7.23
N LYS A 93 -1.15 12.29 -6.06
CA LYS A 93 -0.37 11.33 -5.27
C LYS A 93 -0.41 9.91 -5.84
N TYR A 94 -1.33 9.65 -6.77
CA TYR A 94 -1.22 8.53 -7.71
C TYR A 94 -0.39 8.96 -8.92
N LEU A 95 0.80 8.39 -9.04
CA LEU A 95 1.69 8.68 -10.16
C LEU A 95 1.22 8.00 -11.45
N GLU A 96 1.80 8.43 -12.57
CA GLU A 96 1.54 7.84 -13.89
C GLU A 96 1.97 6.37 -13.94
N HIS A 97 0.98 5.47 -13.86
CA HIS A 97 1.17 4.04 -14.02
C HIS A 97 -0.16 3.37 -14.39
N GLU A 98 -0.09 2.24 -15.11
CA GLU A 98 -1.30 1.51 -15.51
C GLU A 98 -2.15 1.05 -14.33
N ILE A 99 -1.51 0.72 -13.20
CA ILE A 99 -2.17 0.31 -11.94
C ILE A 99 -3.06 1.44 -11.38
N THR A 100 -2.64 2.69 -11.53
CA THR A 100 -3.18 3.84 -10.77
C THR A 100 -3.96 4.82 -11.64
N LYS A 101 -3.81 4.77 -12.97
CA LYS A 101 -4.39 5.74 -13.91
C LYS A 101 -5.91 5.94 -13.77
N ASP A 102 -6.64 4.87 -13.48
CA ASP A 102 -8.11 4.89 -13.44
C ASP A 102 -8.68 5.18 -12.05
N ILE A 103 -7.86 5.03 -10.99
CA ILE A 103 -8.27 5.16 -9.59
C ILE A 103 -7.88 6.50 -8.96
N LYS A 104 -7.35 7.45 -9.74
CA LYS A 104 -6.85 8.73 -9.23
C LYS A 104 -7.88 9.52 -8.40
N LYS A 105 -9.17 9.34 -8.68
CA LYS A 105 -10.28 9.99 -7.96
C LYS A 105 -10.77 9.24 -6.71
N LEU A 106 -10.25 8.05 -6.47
CA LEU A 106 -10.55 7.28 -5.26
C LEU A 106 -9.57 7.64 -4.16
N THR A 107 -10.00 7.54 -2.91
CA THR A 107 -9.12 7.74 -1.76
C THR A 107 -8.63 6.39 -1.25
N THR A 108 -7.31 6.17 -1.25
CA THR A 108 -6.70 5.05 -0.54
C THR A 108 -6.16 5.53 0.79
N VAL A 109 -6.22 4.70 1.82
CA VAL A 109 -5.61 5.00 3.12
C VAL A 109 -4.54 3.97 3.45
N PHE A 110 -3.33 4.46 3.72
CA PHE A 110 -2.19 3.69 4.21
C PHE A 110 -2.02 3.94 5.72
N TYR A 111 -1.64 2.92 6.48
CA TYR A 111 -1.43 2.98 7.93
C TYR A 111 -0.03 2.50 8.27
N GLY A 112 0.88 3.43 8.55
CA GLY A 112 2.23 3.07 9.00
C GLY A 112 3.11 2.47 7.91
N SER A 113 3.02 2.99 6.68
CA SER A 113 3.87 2.56 5.57
C SER A 113 5.36 2.82 5.84
N CYS A 114 6.27 2.00 5.32
CA CYS A 114 7.70 2.32 5.25
C CYS A 114 8.06 3.14 4.01
N VAL A 115 9.19 3.86 4.04
CA VAL A 115 9.65 4.63 2.87
C VAL A 115 10.23 3.69 1.82
N LEU A 116 9.71 3.79 0.60
CA LEU A 116 10.32 3.22 -0.59
C LEU A 116 11.07 4.29 -1.38
N SER A 117 12.07 3.87 -2.16
CA SER A 117 12.76 4.73 -3.10
C SER A 117 13.19 3.96 -4.35
N ILE A 118 13.30 4.66 -5.46
CA ILE A 118 13.80 4.09 -6.71
C ILE A 118 15.34 4.18 -6.69
N ALA A 119 16.02 3.06 -6.90
CA ALA A 119 17.47 3.08 -7.05
C ALA A 119 17.85 3.77 -8.37
N PRO A 120 18.97 4.52 -8.43
CA PRO A 120 19.48 5.06 -9.68
C PRO A 120 19.66 3.97 -10.72
N LEU A 121 19.12 4.23 -11.91
CA LEU A 121 19.10 3.29 -12.99
C LEU A 121 20.50 3.17 -13.61
N THR A 122 21.02 1.95 -13.74
CA THR A 122 22.29 1.67 -14.44
C THR A 122 22.06 0.86 -15.71
N ASP A 123 23.05 0.87 -16.61
CA ASP A 123 23.02 0.11 -17.86
C ASP A 123 23.06 -1.41 -17.62
N THR A 124 23.51 -1.83 -16.44
CA THR A 124 23.59 -3.23 -16.03
C THR A 124 22.31 -3.74 -15.36
N MET A 125 21.36 -2.87 -15.03
CA MET A 125 20.07 -3.25 -14.47
C MET A 125 19.11 -3.67 -15.57
N ALA A 126 18.69 -4.94 -15.55
CA ALA A 126 17.69 -5.44 -16.48
C ALA A 126 16.27 -4.98 -16.15
N PHE A 127 16.03 -4.54 -14.90
CA PHE A 127 14.74 -4.06 -14.44
C PHE A 127 14.72 -2.52 -14.36
N SER A 128 13.52 -1.96 -14.47
CA SER A 128 13.25 -0.55 -14.16
C SER A 128 12.11 -0.47 -13.17
N ALA A 129 12.31 0.32 -12.12
CA ALA A 129 11.30 0.60 -11.11
C ALA A 129 10.66 1.97 -11.34
N LYS A 130 9.35 2.05 -11.11
CA LYS A 130 8.52 3.26 -11.19
C LYS A 130 7.73 3.40 -9.91
N ALA A 131 7.81 4.57 -9.28
CA ALA A 131 6.91 4.92 -8.19
C ALA A 131 5.48 5.01 -8.72
N ILE A 132 4.52 4.45 -7.98
CA ILE A 132 3.10 4.43 -8.37
C ILE A 132 2.21 5.16 -7.36
N VAL A 133 2.63 5.23 -6.09
CA VAL A 133 1.96 6.00 -5.04
C VAL A 133 2.99 6.81 -4.26
N GLN A 134 2.72 8.08 -4.05
CA GLN A 134 3.49 8.98 -3.18
C GLN A 134 2.66 9.40 -1.98
N ALA A 135 3.32 9.68 -0.86
CA ALA A 135 2.69 10.30 0.28
C ALA A 135 2.38 11.79 -0.01
N PRO A 136 1.44 12.40 0.72
CA PRO A 136 1.18 13.83 0.66
C PRO A 136 2.42 14.69 0.93
N ASP A 137 2.39 15.92 0.45
CA ASP A 137 3.45 16.89 0.72
C ASP A 137 3.48 17.19 2.23
N GLN A 138 4.69 17.30 2.81
CA GLN A 138 4.96 17.37 4.25
C GLN A 138 4.98 16.02 4.99
N SER A 139 4.96 14.91 4.26
CA SER A 139 5.35 13.61 4.82
C SER A 139 6.87 13.44 4.89
N TRP A 140 7.32 12.73 5.93
CA TRP A 140 8.71 12.29 6.10
C TRP A 140 8.77 10.85 6.62
N GLY A 141 9.92 10.21 6.47
CA GLY A 141 10.22 8.92 7.10
C GLY A 141 10.77 9.15 8.50
N GLU A 142 9.99 8.82 9.53
CA GLU A 142 10.37 8.92 10.94
C GLU A 142 11.07 7.63 11.41
N THR A 143 12.26 7.80 11.97
CA THR A 143 13.08 6.69 12.48
C THR A 143 12.83 6.37 13.95
N GLU A 144 12.26 7.30 14.74
CA GLU A 144 12.08 7.16 16.19
C GLU A 144 10.61 7.30 16.63
N ILE A 145 9.80 6.29 16.29
CA ILE A 145 8.36 6.28 16.65
C ILE A 145 8.14 5.80 18.09
N ALA A 146 9.04 4.96 18.60
CA ALA A 146 8.91 4.36 19.93
C ALA A 146 9.25 5.37 21.04
N GLY A 147 8.23 5.84 21.76
CA GLY A 147 8.39 6.66 22.97
C GLY A 147 8.22 8.18 22.77
N LYS A 148 8.20 8.66 21.53
CA LYS A 148 7.87 10.07 21.21
C LYS A 148 6.38 10.20 20.95
N LYS A 149 5.65 10.91 21.83
CA LYS A 149 4.21 11.21 21.63
C LYS A 149 3.93 12.11 20.41
N ARG A 150 4.96 12.81 19.93
CA ARG A 150 4.90 13.78 18.81
C ARG A 150 6.25 13.81 18.09
N PRO A 151 6.48 12.90 17.14
CA PRO A 151 7.66 12.97 16.28
C PRO A 151 7.73 14.31 15.55
N LYS A 152 8.93 14.88 15.49
CA LYS A 152 9.26 16.12 14.78
C LYS A 152 10.33 15.76 13.76
N PHE A 153 10.16 16.26 12.55
CA PHE A 153 11.13 16.11 11.48
C PHE A 153 12.54 16.57 11.92
N ASP A 154 13.51 15.70 11.66
CA ASP A 154 14.93 15.93 11.89
C ASP A 154 15.70 15.85 10.57
N GLU A 155 16.27 16.98 10.13
CA GLU A 155 16.97 17.11 8.84
C GLU A 155 18.20 16.21 8.71
N ASP A 156 18.81 15.79 9.83
CA ASP A 156 20.05 15.00 9.81
C ASP A 156 19.80 13.50 9.61
N VAL A 157 18.60 13.01 9.95
CA VAL A 157 18.30 11.57 9.97
C VAL A 157 17.07 11.16 9.16
N ASP A 158 16.08 12.05 9.05
CA ASP A 158 14.83 11.75 8.38
C ASP A 158 14.90 12.10 6.89
N ILE A 159 14.17 11.32 6.09
CA ILE A 159 13.97 11.67 4.67
C ILE A 159 12.70 12.49 4.54
N TYR A 160 12.83 13.63 3.87
CA TYR A 160 11.72 14.49 3.46
C TYR A 160 11.53 14.42 1.94
N SER A 161 10.26 14.39 1.51
CA SER A 161 9.69 14.59 0.15
C SER A 161 10.57 14.40 -1.12
N PRO A 162 10.06 13.71 -2.17
CA PRO A 162 8.81 12.97 -2.22
C PRO A 162 8.97 11.59 -1.58
N ILE A 163 8.06 11.26 -0.66
CA ILE A 163 8.02 9.94 -0.04
C ILE A 163 7.22 9.00 -0.92
N THR A 164 7.83 7.90 -1.35
CA THR A 164 7.16 6.88 -2.16
C THR A 164 6.63 5.77 -1.26
N LEU A 165 5.37 5.37 -1.46
CA LEU A 165 4.69 4.32 -0.68
C LEU A 165 4.52 3.02 -1.45
N ALA A 166 4.53 3.10 -2.78
CA ALA A 166 4.41 1.92 -3.64
C ALA A 166 5.26 2.08 -4.91
N ILE A 167 5.88 0.98 -5.33
CA ILE A 167 6.74 0.90 -6.51
C ILE A 167 6.37 -0.33 -7.34
N ALA A 168 6.28 -0.18 -8.66
CA ALA A 168 6.19 -1.27 -9.61
C ALA A 168 7.52 -1.40 -10.37
N ALA A 169 8.01 -2.63 -10.55
CA ALA A 169 9.19 -2.91 -11.33
C ALA A 169 8.91 -3.99 -12.38
N GLU A 170 9.44 -3.80 -13.58
CA GLU A 170 9.37 -4.76 -14.67
C GLU A 170 10.68 -4.75 -15.46
N LEU A 171 10.86 -5.78 -16.29
CA LEU A 171 12.00 -5.89 -17.17
C LEU A 171 12.01 -4.70 -18.15
N ARG A 172 13.10 -3.94 -18.19
CA ARG A 172 13.25 -2.74 -19.03
C ARG A 172 13.24 -3.13 -20.51
N GLU A 173 12.38 -2.52 -21.32
CA GLU A 173 12.54 -2.56 -22.77
C GLU A 173 13.90 -1.96 -23.15
N PRO A 174 14.78 -2.68 -23.86
CA PRO A 174 16.08 -2.12 -24.25
C PRO A 174 15.84 -0.80 -24.99
N GLU A 175 16.48 0.27 -24.51
CA GLU A 175 16.48 1.54 -25.24
C GLU A 175 17.21 1.29 -26.56
N ILE A 176 16.45 1.21 -27.66
CA ILE A 176 17.05 1.12 -28.99
C ILE A 176 17.56 2.53 -29.32
N ASN A 177 18.82 2.79 -28.99
CA ASN A 177 19.53 3.95 -29.53
C ASN A 177 19.69 3.75 -31.03
N ALA A 178 18.81 4.36 -31.83
CA ALA A 178 18.81 4.26 -33.29
C ALA A 178 20.13 4.72 -33.96
N ASN A 179 21.00 5.42 -33.21
CA ASN A 179 22.30 5.93 -33.67
C ASN A 179 23.50 5.09 -33.22
N GLU A 180 23.33 4.06 -32.40
CA GLU A 180 24.40 3.09 -32.10
C GLU A 180 24.19 1.85 -32.96
N ALA A 181 24.85 1.83 -34.12
CA ALA A 181 24.86 0.66 -34.99
C ALA A 181 25.34 -0.56 -34.20
N PHE A 182 24.45 -1.55 -34.06
CA PHE A 182 24.67 -2.88 -33.50
C PHE A 182 26.10 -3.40 -33.73
N THR A 183 26.94 -3.36 -32.69
CA THR A 183 28.15 -4.20 -32.57
C THR A 183 27.84 -5.53 -31.86
N ALA A 184 26.61 -5.72 -31.40
CA ALA A 184 26.17 -6.97 -30.78
C ALA A 184 26.00 -8.07 -31.85
N PRO A 185 26.57 -9.27 -31.65
CA PRO A 185 26.42 -10.38 -32.58
C PRO A 185 24.94 -10.75 -32.86
N PRO A 186 24.59 -11.24 -34.06
CA PRO A 186 23.20 -11.52 -34.46
C PRO A 186 22.40 -12.45 -33.53
N HIS A 187 23.09 -13.25 -32.70
CA HIS A 187 22.48 -14.13 -31.71
C HIS A 187 22.08 -13.43 -30.40
N ALA A 188 22.69 -12.28 -30.07
CA ALA A 188 22.27 -11.46 -28.93
C ALA A 188 20.95 -10.73 -29.21
N THR A 189 20.71 -10.30 -30.45
CA THR A 189 19.53 -9.51 -30.85
C THR A 189 18.19 -10.25 -30.69
N LYS A 190 18.19 -11.60 -30.79
CA LYS A 190 16.98 -12.41 -30.54
C LYS A 190 16.66 -12.59 -29.05
N ALA A 191 17.65 -12.48 -28.16
CA ALA A 191 17.46 -12.69 -26.73
C ALA A 191 16.67 -11.55 -26.06
N PHE A 192 16.59 -10.37 -26.70
CA PHE A 192 15.89 -9.21 -26.16
C PHE A 192 14.53 -8.92 -26.81
N ALA A 193 14.08 -9.74 -27.77
CA ALA A 193 12.80 -9.55 -28.44
C ALA A 193 11.63 -9.85 -27.46
N GLY A 194 10.83 -8.82 -27.13
CA GLY A 194 9.68 -8.96 -26.23
C GLY A 194 9.98 -8.71 -24.76
N ILE A 195 11.19 -8.30 -24.40
CA ILE A 195 11.49 -7.75 -23.08
C ILE A 195 10.60 -6.51 -22.82
N GLY A 196 10.10 -6.36 -21.59
CA GLY A 196 9.05 -5.40 -21.17
C GLY A 196 7.63 -5.87 -21.48
N LYS A 197 7.40 -6.43 -22.67
CA LYS A 197 6.13 -7.10 -23.05
C LYS A 197 5.97 -8.50 -22.46
N LYS A 198 7.07 -9.11 -22.04
CA LYS A 198 7.20 -10.38 -21.34
C LYS A 198 8.27 -10.25 -20.26
N GLY A 199 8.31 -11.23 -19.37
CA GLY A 199 9.22 -11.23 -18.23
C GLY A 199 8.55 -10.87 -16.92
N SER A 200 9.32 -10.99 -15.84
CA SER A 200 8.84 -10.83 -14.48
C SER A 200 8.38 -9.43 -14.13
N ARG A 201 7.39 -9.35 -13.24
CA ARG A 201 6.84 -8.10 -12.70
C ARG A 201 6.79 -8.17 -11.18
N ILE A 202 7.06 -7.04 -10.54
CA ILE A 202 7.10 -6.90 -9.09
C ILE A 202 6.31 -5.66 -8.73
N VAL A 203 5.47 -5.75 -7.70
CA VAL A 203 4.86 -4.60 -7.04
C VAL A 203 5.19 -4.67 -5.56
N VAL A 204 5.71 -3.59 -5.02
CA VAL A 204 6.04 -3.45 -3.59
C VAL A 204 5.20 -2.33 -3.01
N PHE A 205 4.47 -2.64 -1.96
CA PHE A 205 3.81 -1.66 -1.08
C PHE A 205 4.58 -1.60 0.24
N GLY A 206 4.78 -0.40 0.77
CA GLY A 206 5.42 -0.20 2.07
C GLY A 206 4.51 -0.50 3.27
N ASP A 207 3.29 -0.96 3.04
CA ASP A 207 2.24 -1.16 4.05
C ASP A 207 1.50 -2.46 3.74
N THR A 208 1.17 -3.25 4.75
CA THR A 208 0.31 -4.43 4.65
C THR A 208 -1.12 -4.16 5.11
N ASP A 209 -1.31 -3.25 6.07
CA ASP A 209 -2.60 -2.93 6.68
C ASP A 209 -3.57 -2.33 5.66
N PHE A 210 -3.10 -1.55 4.69
CA PHE A 210 -3.99 -1.01 3.63
C PHE A 210 -4.76 -2.11 2.86
N ALA A 211 -4.22 -3.33 2.80
CA ALA A 211 -4.83 -4.47 2.12
C ALA A 211 -5.60 -5.40 3.09
N ALA A 212 -5.69 -5.06 4.37
CA ALA A 212 -6.41 -5.85 5.35
C ALA A 212 -7.93 -5.75 5.14
N ASN A 213 -8.65 -6.83 5.49
CA ASN A 213 -10.11 -6.87 5.40
C ASN A 213 -10.82 -5.75 6.18
N ALA A 214 -10.17 -5.19 7.21
CA ALA A 214 -10.72 -4.05 7.94
C ALA A 214 -10.93 -2.81 7.06
N PHE A 215 -10.18 -2.70 5.96
CA PHE A 215 -10.24 -1.58 5.01
C PHE A 215 -10.84 -1.99 3.66
N SER A 216 -11.41 -3.20 3.53
CA SER A 216 -12.00 -3.65 2.26
C SER A 216 -13.22 -2.84 1.84
N ASP A 217 -13.90 -2.19 2.79
CA ASP A 217 -15.02 -1.29 2.51
C ASP A 217 -14.56 0.03 1.87
N ASN A 218 -13.24 0.32 1.81
CA ASN A 218 -12.68 1.43 1.06
C ASN A 218 -12.37 1.01 -0.40
N PRO A 219 -13.11 1.53 -1.40
CA PRO A 219 -12.89 1.17 -2.80
C PRO A 219 -11.48 1.49 -3.32
N GLY A 220 -10.83 2.55 -2.82
CA GLY A 220 -9.48 2.91 -3.25
C GLY A 220 -8.46 1.83 -2.89
N ASN A 221 -8.50 1.36 -1.65
CA ASN A 221 -7.65 0.27 -1.16
C ASN A 221 -7.89 -1.02 -1.96
N GLN A 222 -9.15 -1.39 -2.15
CA GLN A 222 -9.52 -2.60 -2.91
C GLN A 222 -9.03 -2.53 -4.36
N ASP A 223 -9.36 -1.45 -5.08
CA ASP A 223 -9.03 -1.32 -6.50
C ASP A 223 -7.52 -1.20 -6.73
N LEU A 224 -6.79 -0.57 -5.81
CA LEU A 224 -5.32 -0.51 -5.89
C LEU A 224 -4.69 -1.92 -5.82
N VAL A 225 -5.14 -2.77 -4.90
CA VAL A 225 -4.65 -4.16 -4.79
C VAL A 225 -5.05 -4.98 -6.01
N LEU A 226 -6.31 -4.88 -6.46
CA LEU A 226 -6.80 -5.62 -7.63
C LEU A 226 -6.07 -5.20 -8.90
N ASN A 227 -5.86 -3.90 -9.11
CA ASN A 227 -5.10 -3.39 -10.25
C ASN A 227 -3.65 -3.85 -10.21
N ALA A 228 -3.00 -3.89 -9.03
CA ALA A 228 -1.66 -4.44 -8.90
C ALA A 228 -1.62 -5.94 -9.30
N ILE A 229 -2.59 -6.74 -8.85
CA ILE A 229 -2.69 -8.16 -9.22
C ILE A 229 -2.95 -8.33 -10.72
N SER A 230 -3.88 -7.56 -11.30
CA SER A 230 -4.19 -7.60 -12.74
C SER A 230 -3.00 -7.18 -13.59
N TRP A 231 -2.26 -6.15 -13.17
CA TRP A 231 -1.03 -5.72 -13.85
C TRP A 231 0.07 -6.77 -13.75
N LEU A 232 0.31 -7.34 -12.55
CA LEU A 232 1.22 -8.48 -12.39
C LEU A 232 0.81 -9.66 -13.29
N ALA A 233 -0.49 -9.91 -13.42
CA ALA A 233 -1.04 -10.96 -14.24
C ALA A 233 -0.95 -10.70 -15.76
N ARG A 234 -0.51 -9.50 -16.20
CA ARG A 234 -0.58 -9.03 -17.59
C ARG A 234 -2.01 -9.03 -18.15
N ARG A 235 -2.96 -8.60 -17.31
CA ARG A 235 -4.38 -8.42 -17.64
C ARG A 235 -4.72 -6.93 -17.62
N GLU A 236 -4.01 -6.14 -18.43
CA GLU A 236 -4.14 -4.68 -18.43
C GLU A 236 -5.53 -4.19 -18.85
N LYS A 237 -6.32 -5.04 -19.51
CA LYS A 237 -7.73 -4.78 -19.86
C LYS A 237 -8.70 -4.90 -18.68
N GLU A 238 -8.28 -5.54 -17.59
CA GLU A 238 -9.06 -5.70 -16.35
C GLU A 238 -8.67 -4.64 -15.30
N LEU A 239 -7.78 -3.70 -15.64
CA LEU A 239 -7.44 -2.56 -14.81
C LEU A 239 -8.59 -1.55 -14.82
N GLY A 240 -8.93 -1.00 -13.66
CA GLY A 240 -9.98 0.01 -13.58
C GLY A 240 -10.51 0.22 -12.17
N ILE A 241 -11.75 0.70 -12.11
CA ILE A 241 -12.54 0.83 -10.88
C ILE A 241 -13.53 -0.34 -10.85
N SER A 242 -13.59 -1.07 -9.75
CA SER A 242 -14.55 -2.16 -9.59
C SER A 242 -15.99 -1.65 -9.58
N ALA A 243 -16.93 -2.48 -10.03
CA ALA A 243 -18.35 -2.16 -9.86
C ALA A 243 -18.64 -1.96 -8.37
N LYS A 244 -19.23 -0.81 -8.01
CA LYS A 244 -19.57 -0.50 -6.61
C LYS A 244 -20.43 -1.63 -6.04
N ALA A 245 -20.04 -2.15 -4.88
CA ALA A 245 -20.92 -3.04 -4.12
C ALA A 245 -22.28 -2.34 -3.91
N PRO A 246 -23.40 -3.07 -3.86
CA PRO A 246 -24.71 -2.50 -3.57
C PRO A 246 -24.61 -1.61 -2.34
N ASP A 247 -25.19 -0.41 -2.38
CA ASP A 247 -25.25 0.51 -1.25
C ASP A 247 -25.98 -0.18 -0.09
N ILE A 248 -25.23 -0.85 0.79
CA ILE A 248 -25.76 -1.38 2.04
C ILE A 248 -25.92 -0.15 2.92
N ARG A 249 -27.07 0.50 2.80
CA ARG A 249 -27.49 1.60 3.68
C ARG A 249 -27.60 1.06 5.11
N ARG A 250 -26.47 1.03 5.81
CA ARG A 250 -26.45 0.85 7.25
C ARG A 250 -27.05 2.12 7.83
N THR A 251 -28.19 1.99 8.51
CA THR A 251 -28.81 3.10 9.20
C THR A 251 -27.82 3.69 10.20
N VAL A 252 -27.23 4.86 9.88
CA VAL A 252 -26.37 5.58 10.81
C VAL A 252 -27.28 6.18 11.88
N ILE A 253 -27.30 5.54 13.05
CA ILE A 253 -28.04 6.05 14.20
C ILE A 253 -27.34 7.34 14.64
N LYS A 254 -28.05 8.48 14.52
CA LYS A 254 -27.52 9.76 15.00
C LYS A 254 -27.26 9.67 16.51
N PRO A 255 -26.23 10.35 17.07
CA PRO A 255 -25.98 10.32 18.51
C PRO A 255 -27.22 10.62 19.36
N GLY A 256 -28.06 11.57 18.91
CA GLY A 256 -29.34 11.87 19.56
C GLY A 256 -30.38 10.74 19.50
N GLN A 257 -30.42 9.93 18.44
CA GLN A 257 -31.28 8.74 18.39
C GLN A 257 -30.80 7.67 19.37
N LEU A 258 -29.49 7.49 19.54
CA LEU A 258 -28.94 6.54 20.51
C LEU A 258 -29.33 6.94 21.95
N THR A 259 -29.22 8.23 22.29
CA THR A 259 -29.65 8.77 23.58
C THR A 259 -31.14 8.53 23.84
N VAL A 260 -32.00 8.76 22.85
CA VAL A 260 -33.44 8.49 22.97
C VAL A 260 -33.71 7.01 23.18
N ILE A 261 -33.08 6.13 22.40
CA ILE A 261 -33.23 4.67 22.54
C ILE A 261 -32.80 4.23 23.94
N THR A 262 -31.64 4.69 24.43
CA THR A 262 -31.14 4.34 25.76
C THR A 262 -32.09 4.77 26.88
N TRP A 263 -32.58 6.00 26.87
CA TRP A 263 -33.51 6.48 27.91
C TRP A 263 -34.90 5.84 27.81
N LEU A 264 -35.37 5.54 26.59
CA LEU A 264 -36.62 4.83 26.40
C LEU A 264 -36.53 3.40 26.96
N SER A 265 -35.40 2.72 26.79
CA SER A 265 -35.18 1.37 27.34
C SER A 265 -35.01 1.38 28.87
N ILE A 266 -34.22 2.31 29.41
CA ILE A 266 -33.92 2.37 30.86
C ILE A 266 -35.06 2.95 31.67
N ALA A 267 -35.68 4.04 31.21
CA ALA A 267 -36.70 4.75 31.98
C ALA A 267 -38.12 4.51 31.41
N GLY A 268 -38.27 4.43 30.10
CA GLY A 268 -39.57 4.29 29.44
C GLY A 268 -40.27 2.97 29.78
N LEU A 269 -39.61 1.81 29.59
CA LEU A 269 -40.23 0.51 29.89
C LEU A 269 -40.59 0.33 31.38
N PRO A 270 -39.71 0.65 32.35
CA PRO A 270 -40.06 0.52 33.76
C PRO A 270 -41.16 1.49 34.21
N SER A 271 -41.20 2.71 33.67
CA SER A 271 -42.22 3.69 34.03
C SER A 271 -43.63 3.28 33.59
N ILE A 272 -43.78 2.55 32.48
CA ILE A 272 -45.07 1.95 32.09
C ILE A 272 -45.60 1.03 33.20
N GLY A 273 -44.74 0.18 33.77
CA GLY A 273 -45.12 -0.72 34.87
C GLY A 273 -45.55 0.04 36.12
N ILE A 274 -44.81 1.09 36.49
CA ILE A 274 -45.13 1.96 37.63
C ILE A 274 -46.48 2.68 37.41
N LEU A 275 -46.72 3.21 36.22
CA LEU A 275 -47.95 3.91 35.88
C LEU A 275 -49.17 2.98 35.92
N ILE A 276 -49.06 1.78 35.36
CA ILE A 276 -50.12 0.76 35.43
C ILE A 276 -50.36 0.35 36.88
N GLY A 277 -49.31 0.05 37.64
CA GLY A 277 -49.40 -0.31 39.04
C GLY A 277 -50.06 0.78 39.90
N GLY A 278 -49.64 2.03 39.69
CA GLY A 278 -50.21 3.20 40.36
C GLY A 278 -51.67 3.43 39.99
N PHE A 279 -52.04 3.28 38.72
CA PHE A 279 -53.42 3.40 38.26
C PHE A 279 -54.33 2.33 38.85
N VAL A 280 -53.88 1.07 38.87
CA VAL A 280 -54.62 -0.04 39.49
C VAL A 280 -54.80 0.18 40.98
N TRP A 281 -53.75 0.62 41.68
CA TRP A 281 -53.83 0.94 43.11
C TRP A 281 -54.82 2.07 43.40
N TRP A 282 -54.81 3.14 42.58
CA TRP A 282 -55.73 4.26 42.72
C TRP A 282 -57.19 3.85 42.46
N ARG A 283 -57.43 3.01 41.46
CA ARG A 283 -58.76 2.47 41.15
C ARG A 283 -59.27 1.52 42.23
N ARG A 284 -58.40 0.83 42.98
CA ARG A 284 -58.80 -0.04 44.11
C ARG A 284 -59.06 0.74 45.40
N ARG A 285 -58.62 1.99 45.51
CA ARG A 285 -58.83 2.87 46.68
C ARG A 285 -60.06 3.77 46.56
N ARG A 286 -60.60 3.94 45.36
CA ARG A 286 -61.98 4.42 45.15
C ARG A 286 -62.92 3.24 45.28
#